data_AF-A0A7X7EES6-F1
#
_entry.id   AF-A0A7X7EES6-F1
#
_cell.length_a   1.000
_cell.length_b   1.000
_cell.length_c   1.000
_cell.angle_alpha   90.00
_cell.angle_beta   90.00
_cell.angle_gamma   90.00
#
_symmetry.space_group_name_H-M   'P 1'
#
loop_
_entity.id
_entity.type
_entity.pdbx_description
1 polymer ?
#
loop_
_entity_poly.entity_id
_entity_poly.type
_entity_poly.pdbx_seq_one_letter_code
_entity_poly.pdbx_strand_id
1 'polypeptide(L)'
;MRAPSVVDLANQLEVKRSTLSSWIHTDRRPPMSVLLKISEKAGVTIEQLEYGLEYKLHDEEEAAEDIPTCKKELKMWIDDLEPQELLILRPLVSYLRNQSLARKT
;
A
#
# COMPACT_ATOMS: atom_id res chain seq x y z
N MET A 1 -1.84 5.53 29.15
CA MET A 1 -1.76 4.09 28.83
C MET A 1 -0.37 3.60 29.17
N ARG A 2 -0.22 2.44 29.83
CA ARG A 2 1.09 1.87 30.15
C ARG A 2 1.58 1.11 28.92
N ALA A 3 2.80 1.39 28.47
CA ALA A 3 3.40 0.61 27.38
C ALA A 3 3.48 -0.87 27.81
N PRO A 4 3.03 -1.82 26.96
CA PRO A 4 3.11 -3.24 27.29
C PRO A 4 4.57 -3.63 27.50
N SER A 5 4.82 -4.50 28.47
CA SER A 5 6.18 -5.02 28.66
C SER A 5 6.55 -5.91 27.48
N VAL A 6 7.86 -6.12 27.26
CA VAL A 6 8.35 -7.06 26.24
C VAL A 6 7.79 -8.47 26.46
N VAL A 7 7.49 -8.83 27.72
CA VAL A 7 6.86 -10.11 28.06
C VAL A 7 5.41 -10.17 27.57
N ASP A 8 4.65 -9.10 27.79
CA ASP A 8 3.25 -9.01 27.36
C ASP A 8 3.15 -9.07 25.83
N LEU A 9 4.05 -8.36 25.13
CA LEU A 9 4.11 -8.38 23.68
C LEU A 9 4.48 -9.76 23.12
N ALA A 10 5.45 -10.44 23.73
CA ALA A 10 5.83 -11.80 23.31
C ALA A 10 4.65 -12.79 23.44
N ASN A 11 3.90 -12.69 24.54
CA ASN A 11 2.70 -13.51 24.75
C ASN A 11 1.60 -13.20 23.73
N GLN A 12 1.34 -11.92 23.45
CA GLN A 12 0.34 -11.49 22.47
C GLN A 12 0.68 -11.93 21.04
N LEU A 13 1.96 -12.03 20.72
CA LEU A 13 2.45 -12.49 19.42
C LEU A 13 2.63 -14.00 19.35
N GLU A 14 2.43 -14.71 20.47
CA GLU A 14 2.62 -16.16 20.61
C GLU A 14 4.06 -16.61 20.27
N VAL A 15 5.05 -15.80 20.64
CA VAL A 15 6.48 -16.08 20.40
C VAL A 15 7.26 -16.11 21.70
N LYS A 16 8.42 -16.78 21.70
CA LYS A 16 9.32 -16.77 22.86
C LYS A 16 9.87 -15.36 23.06
N ARG A 17 9.98 -14.92 24.33
CA ARG A 17 10.61 -13.64 24.70
C ARG A 17 12.01 -13.49 24.09
N SER A 18 12.80 -14.56 24.05
CA SER A 18 14.15 -14.54 23.44
C SER A 18 14.11 -14.27 21.94
N THR A 19 13.10 -14.81 21.23
CA THR A 19 12.90 -14.58 19.80
C THR A 19 12.52 -13.12 19.54
N LEU A 20 11.54 -12.58 20.28
CA LEU A 20 11.17 -11.18 20.18
C LEU A 20 12.34 -10.25 20.53
N SER A 21 13.08 -10.59 21.60
CA SER A 21 14.29 -9.85 21.98
C SER A 21 15.34 -9.89 20.87
N SER A 22 15.49 -11.00 20.16
CA SER A 22 16.40 -11.07 19.01
C SER A 22 15.94 -10.12 17.90
N TRP A 23 14.66 -10.10 17.53
CA TRP A 23 14.17 -9.18 16.49
C TRP A 23 14.35 -7.71 16.86
N ILE A 24 14.22 -7.35 18.14
CA ILE A 24 14.39 -5.95 18.60
C ILE A 24 15.85 -5.50 18.57
N HIS A 25 16.80 -6.39 18.90
CA HIS A 25 18.21 -6.02 19.11
C HIS A 25 19.14 -6.46 17.97
N THR A 26 18.61 -7.09 16.93
CA THR A 26 19.38 -7.56 15.78
C THR A 26 18.64 -7.20 14.49
N ASP A 27 19.34 -7.20 13.37
CA ASP A 27 18.76 -6.94 12.04
C ASP A 27 17.97 -8.16 11.48
N ARG A 28 17.39 -8.97 12.37
CA ARG A 28 16.61 -10.16 12.00
C ARG A 28 15.14 -9.80 11.85
N ARG A 29 14.61 -10.08 10.65
CA ARG A 29 13.20 -9.86 10.34
C ARG A 29 12.28 -10.93 10.95
N PRO A 30 11.16 -10.55 11.57
CA PRO A 30 10.09 -11.47 11.93
C PRO A 30 9.44 -12.12 10.70
N PRO A 31 8.85 -13.32 10.82
CA PRO A 31 8.02 -13.90 9.78
C PRO A 31 6.81 -13.00 9.43
N MET A 32 6.36 -13.05 8.17
CA MET A 32 5.20 -12.28 7.71
C MET A 32 3.95 -12.50 8.55
N SER A 33 3.70 -13.74 9.01
CA SER A 33 2.57 -14.05 9.90
C SER A 33 2.60 -13.28 11.22
N VAL A 34 3.79 -12.95 11.73
CA VAL A 34 3.96 -12.14 12.94
C VAL A 34 3.79 -10.66 12.63
N LEU A 35 4.32 -10.19 11.49
CA LEU A 35 4.15 -8.80 11.04
C LEU A 35 2.66 -8.46 10.84
N LEU A 36 1.88 -9.37 10.24
CA LEU A 36 0.43 -9.23 10.09
C LEU A 36 -0.27 -9.10 11.45
N LYS A 37 0.08 -9.93 12.43
CA LYS A 37 -0.47 -9.83 13.80
C LYS A 37 -0.12 -8.50 14.48
N ILE A 38 1.09 -7.99 14.27
CA ILE A 38 1.52 -6.69 14.81
C ILE A 38 0.71 -5.57 14.15
N SER A 39 0.62 -5.59 12.82
CA SER A 39 -0.14 -4.61 12.02
C SER A 39 -1.60 -4.53 12.48
N GLU A 40 -2.28 -5.67 12.60
CA GLU A 40 -3.67 -5.74 13.05
C GLU A 40 -3.87 -5.16 14.46
N LYS A 41 -2.95 -5.47 15.39
CA LYS A 41 -3.05 -5.03 16.79
C LYS A 41 -2.70 -3.56 16.99
N ALA A 42 -1.69 -3.06 16.27
CA ALA A 42 -1.19 -1.70 16.42
C ALA A 42 -1.91 -0.69 15.51
N GLY A 43 -2.70 -1.16 14.54
CA GLY A 43 -3.40 -0.30 13.58
C GLY A 43 -2.45 0.39 12.60
N VAL A 44 -1.34 -0.28 12.27
CA VAL A 44 -0.32 0.21 11.32
C VAL A 44 -0.23 -0.73 10.13
N THR A 45 0.19 -0.23 8.97
CA THR A 45 0.37 -1.09 7.79
C THR A 45 1.69 -1.86 7.84
N ILE A 46 1.86 -2.87 6.98
CA ILE A 46 3.13 -3.59 6.86
C ILE A 46 4.25 -2.64 6.41
N GLU A 47 3.93 -1.74 5.48
CA GLU A 47 4.86 -0.74 4.95
C GLU A 47 5.31 0.23 6.05
N GLN A 48 4.42 0.62 6.96
CA GLN A 48 4.78 1.43 8.13
C GLN A 48 5.69 0.68 9.12
N LEU A 49 5.57 -0.65 9.22
CA LEU A 49 6.49 -1.46 10.02
C LEU A 49 7.88 -1.57 9.38
N GLU A 50 7.95 -1.56 8.05
CA GLU A 50 9.19 -1.71 7.28
C GLU A 50 9.94 -0.38 7.09
N TYR A 51 9.20 0.69 6.80
CA TYR A 51 9.74 1.99 6.38
C TYR A 51 9.56 3.09 7.44
N GLY A 52 8.86 2.79 8.54
CA GLY A 52 8.63 3.70 9.66
C GLY A 52 7.24 4.33 9.68
N LEU A 53 6.82 4.85 10.84
CA LEU A 53 5.45 5.36 11.04
C LEU A 53 5.13 6.63 10.27
N GLU A 54 6.16 7.41 9.91
CA GLU A 54 6.03 8.57 9.01
C GLU A 54 5.86 8.16 7.55
N TYR A 55 5.98 6.87 7.23
CA TYR A 55 5.64 6.35 5.92
C TYR A 55 4.15 6.63 5.67
N LYS A 56 3.92 7.57 4.76
CA LYS A 56 2.62 7.76 4.14
C LYS A 56 2.65 6.92 2.89
N LEU A 57 1.57 6.15 2.67
CA LEU A 57 1.23 5.69 1.34
C LEU A 57 1.11 6.95 0.47
N HIS A 58 2.22 7.34 -0.16
CA HIS A 58 2.10 8.08 -1.40
C HIS A 58 1.46 7.07 -2.34
N ASP A 59 0.20 7.32 -2.70
CA ASP A 59 -0.42 6.60 -3.79
C ASP A 59 0.59 6.58 -4.94
N GLU A 60 1.12 5.40 -5.23
CA GLU A 60 1.87 5.02 -6.43
C GLU A 60 3.39 5.32 -6.52
N GLU A 61 4.22 4.89 -5.56
CA GLU A 61 5.69 4.86 -5.77
C GLU A 61 6.42 3.52 -5.56
N GLU A 62 5.71 2.39 -5.48
CA GLU A 62 6.35 1.07 -5.57
C GLU A 62 5.75 0.22 -6.71
N ALA A 63 6.57 0.01 -7.74
CA ALA A 63 6.52 -1.09 -8.70
C ALA A 63 5.40 -1.14 -9.77
N ALA A 64 5.14 -0.03 -10.48
CA ALA A 64 4.54 -0.10 -11.81
C ALA A 64 5.47 0.55 -12.83
N GLU A 65 6.05 -0.27 -13.72
CA GLU A 65 6.74 0.15 -14.94
C GLU A 65 6.00 1.32 -15.61
N ASP A 66 6.70 2.43 -15.84
CA ASP A 66 6.35 3.57 -16.71
C ASP A 66 4.85 3.72 -17.01
N ILE A 67 4.02 3.98 -15.99
CA ILE A 67 2.74 4.63 -16.27
C ILE A 67 3.12 6.05 -16.71
N PRO A 68 2.86 6.46 -17.97
CA PRO A 68 3.18 7.81 -18.37
C PRO A 68 2.48 8.77 -17.40
N THR A 69 3.20 9.77 -16.88
CA THR A 69 2.68 10.73 -15.89
C THR A 69 1.30 11.26 -16.28
N CYS A 70 1.08 11.48 -17.58
CA CYS A 70 -0.20 11.91 -18.13
C CYS A 70 -1.38 10.95 -17.86
N LYS A 71 -1.16 9.64 -17.75
CA LYS A 71 -2.22 8.67 -17.45
C LYS A 71 -2.64 8.72 -15.98
N LYS A 72 -1.69 8.99 -15.08
CA LYS A 72 -1.99 9.21 -13.65
C LYS A 72 -2.80 10.50 -13.46
N GLU A 73 -2.34 11.59 -14.08
CA GLU A 73 -3.03 12.88 -14.08
C GLU A 73 -4.45 12.76 -14.64
N LEU A 74 -4.62 12.07 -15.78
CA LEU A 74 -5.95 11.84 -16.36
C LEU A 74 -6.87 11.05 -15.43
N LYS A 75 -6.37 10.09 -14.67
CA LYS A 75 -7.18 9.34 -13.72
C LYS A 75 -7.66 10.24 -12.59
N MET A 76 -6.76 11.01 -12.00
CA MET A 76 -7.11 11.98 -10.94
C MET A 76 -8.15 12.99 -11.46
N TRP A 77 -7.94 13.56 -12.65
CA TRP A 77 -8.90 14.51 -13.21
C TRP A 77 -10.26 13.88 -13.50
N ILE A 78 -10.31 12.63 -13.95
CA ILE A 78 -11.57 11.92 -14.20
C ILE A 78 -12.35 11.70 -12.90
N ASP A 79 -11.66 11.42 -11.80
CA ASP A 79 -12.29 11.19 -10.49
C ASP A 79 -12.97 12.47 -9.94
N ASP A 80 -12.51 13.66 -10.37
CA ASP A 80 -13.07 14.96 -9.98
C ASP A 80 -14.26 15.43 -10.85
N LEU A 81 -14.62 14.70 -11.91
CA LEU A 81 -15.67 15.11 -12.85
C LEU A 81 -17.09 14.72 -12.43
N GLU A 82 -18.05 15.57 -12.78
CA GLU A 82 -19.47 15.30 -12.58
C GLU A 82 -19.98 14.22 -13.56
N PRO A 83 -21.03 13.46 -13.22
CA PRO A 83 -21.56 12.39 -14.08
C PRO A 83 -21.91 12.84 -15.50
N GLN A 84 -22.36 14.09 -15.67
CA GLN A 84 -22.71 14.67 -16.97
C GLN A 84 -21.47 14.91 -17.84
N GLU A 85 -20.34 15.27 -17.24
CA GLU A 85 -19.07 15.53 -17.93
C GLU A 85 -18.41 14.21 -18.36
N LEU A 86 -18.55 13.16 -17.54
CA LEU A 86 -18.12 11.80 -17.91
C LEU A 86 -18.84 11.26 -19.14
N LEU A 87 -20.11 11.63 -19.35
CA LEU A 87 -20.87 11.27 -20.57
C LEU A 87 -20.28 11.90 -21.82
N ILE A 88 -19.64 13.07 -21.71
CA ILE A 88 -18.97 13.76 -22.82
C ILE A 88 -17.63 13.09 -23.14
N LEU A 89 -16.90 12.62 -22.12
CA LEU A 89 -15.60 11.97 -22.31
C LEU A 89 -15.72 10.55 -22.87
N ARG A 90 -16.79 9.83 -22.50
CA ARG A 90 -16.97 8.42 -22.86
C ARG A 90 -16.87 8.13 -24.37
N PRO A 91 -17.53 8.89 -25.28
CA PRO A 91 -17.37 8.71 -26.73
C PRO A 91 -15.92 8.88 -27.21
N LEU A 92 -15.23 9.90 -26.71
CA LEU A 92 -13.86 10.24 -27.11
C LEU A 92 -12.88 9.13 -26.70
N VAL A 93 -12.95 8.69 -25.43
CA VAL A 93 -12.13 7.59 -24.91
C VAL A 93 -12.43 6.29 -25.68
N SER A 94 -13.71 6.02 -25.96
CA SER A 94 -14.10 4.85 -26.74
C SER A 94 -13.51 4.87 -28.16
N TYR A 95 -13.54 6.01 -28.84
CA TYR A 95 -12.95 6.15 -30.18
C TYR A 95 -11.44 5.89 -30.16
N LEU A 96 -10.70 6.54 -29.26
CA LEU A 96 -9.25 6.39 -29.14
C LEU A 96 -8.83 4.96 -28.77
N ARG A 97 -9.61 4.30 -27.89
CA ARG A 97 -9.43 2.89 -27.53
C ARG A 97 -9.53 1.99 -28.76
N ASN A 98 -10.60 2.16 -29.56
CA ASN A 98 -10.82 1.33 -30.75
C ASN A 98 -9.72 1.51 -31.80
N GLN A 99 -9.27 2.76 -32.04
CA GLN A 99 -8.15 3.03 -32.94
C GLN A 99 -6.84 2.39 -32.46
N SER A 100 -6.60 2.38 -31.15
CA SER A 100 -5.41 1.78 -30.58
C SER A 100 -5.43 0.25 -30.64
N LEU A 101 -6.60 -0.37 -30.51
CA LEU A 101 -6.78 -1.81 -30.68
C LEU A 101 -6.54 -2.24 -32.14
N ALA A 102 -7.06 -1.48 -33.10
CA ALA A 102 -6.86 -1.75 -34.52
C ALA A 102 -5.39 -1.64 -34.97
N ARG A 103 -4.57 -0.82 -34.30
CA ARG A 103 -3.13 -0.72 -34.57
C ARG A 103 -2.31 -1.89 -34.02
N LYS A 104 -2.89 -2.71 -33.15
CA LYS A 104 -2.21 -3.85 -32.50
C LYS A 104 -2.50 -5.20 -33.18
N THR A 105 -3.42 -5.21 -34.15
CA THR A 105 -3.78 -6.36 -35.00
C THR A 105 -3.07 -6.26 -36.34
#